data_AF-A0AAD1P525-F1
#
_entry.id   AF-A0AAD1P525-F1
#
_cell.length_a   1.000
_cell.length_b   1.000
_cell.length_c   1.000
_cell.angle_alpha   90.00
_cell.angle_beta   90.00
_cell.angle_gamma   90.00
#
_symmetry.space_group_name_H-M   'P 1'
#
loop_
_entity.id
_entity.type
_entity.pdbx_description
1 polymer ?
#
loop_
_entity_poly.entity_id
_entity_poly.type
_entity_poly.pdbx_seq_one_letter_code
_entity_poly.pdbx_strand_id
1 'polypeptide(L)' 'MKTYAIDFKSVNVKKETINCISFIQSETLFLAIHTFEEKNRGRGYITLSVREVDKGSEGQWNENVR' A
#
# COMPACT_ATOMS: atom_id res chain seq x y z
N MET A 1 1.21 -11.60 -13.08
CA MET A 1 1.58 -10.50 -12.14
C MET A 1 0.80 -9.21 -12.39
N LYS A 2 -0.06 -8.87 -11.44
CA LYS A 2 -0.79 -7.59 -11.30
C LYS A 2 -0.13 -6.75 -10.20
N THR A 3 -0.29 -5.43 -10.26
CA THR A 3 0.17 -4.53 -9.19
C THR A 3 -1.01 -4.20 -8.28
N TYR A 4 -0.81 -4.30 -6.97
CA TYR A 4 -1.78 -3.93 -5.96
C TYR A 4 -1.24 -2.77 -5.13
N ALA A 5 -2.06 -1.73 -4.94
CA ALA A 5 -1.81 -0.65 -4.00
C ALA A 5 -2.52 -0.94 -2.69
N ILE A 6 -1.78 -0.91 -1.59
CA ILE A 6 -2.27 -1.09 -0.22
C ILE A 6 -2.11 0.25 0.49
N ASP A 7 -3.23 0.89 0.81
CA ASP A 7 -3.23 2.09 1.65
C ASP A 7 -3.26 1.66 3.12
N PHE A 8 -2.41 2.24 3.94
CA PHE A 8 -2.32 1.92 5.36
C PHE A 8 -1.92 3.14 6.18
N LYS A 9 -2.25 3.12 7.47
CA LYS A 9 -1.71 4.07 8.45
C LYS A 9 -0.53 3.44 9.19
N SER A 10 0.49 4.25 9.47
CA SER A 10 1.63 3.85 10.28
C SER A 10 2.06 5.00 11.20
N VAL A 11 2.82 4.68 12.25
CA VAL A 11 3.38 5.67 13.16
C VAL A 11 4.82 5.96 12.76
N ASN A 12 5.15 7.22 12.48
CA ASN A 12 6.51 7.63 12.14
C ASN A 12 7.42 7.71 13.39
N VAL A 13 8.71 8.00 13.18
CA VAL A 13 9.70 8.14 14.27
C VAL A 13 9.38 9.25 15.27
N LYS A 14 8.53 10.22 14.89
CA LYS A 14 8.05 11.32 15.75
C LYS A 14 6.76 10.97 16.51
N LYS A 15 6.29 9.73 16.42
CA LYS A 15 5.03 9.24 17.01
C LYS A 15 3.77 9.85 16.37
N GLU A 16 3.85 10.29 15.13
CA GLU A 16 2.72 10.83 14.39
C GLU A 16 2.13 9.76 13.46
N THR A 17 0.81 9.71 13.36
CA THR A 17 0.12 8.85 12.40
C THR A 17 0.21 9.45 11.00
N ILE A 18 0.78 8.69 10.07
CA ILE A 18 0.90 9.07 8.66
C ILE A 18 0.11 8.09 7.78
N ASN A 19 -0.37 8.58 6.64
CA ASN A 19 -0.95 7.74 5.59
C ASN A 19 0.16 7.29 4.64
N CYS A 20 0.14 6.02 4.27
CA CYS A 20 1.14 5.39 3.43
C CYS A 20 0.47 4.55 2.35
N ILE A 21 1.19 4.34 1.25
CA ILE A 21 0.77 3.48 0.15
C ILE A 21 1.93 2.54 -0.17
N SER A 22 1.65 1.23 -0.22
CA SER A 22 2.61 0.21 -0.66
C SER A 22 2.15 -0.40 -1.98
N PHE A 23 3.08 -0.59 -2.91
CA PHE A 23 2.84 -1.26 -4.18
C PHE A 23 3.45 -2.65 -4.16
N ILE A 24 2.63 -3.67 -4.38
CA ILE A 24 3.05 -5.08 -4.38
C ILE A 24 2.63 -5.74 -5.67
N GLN A 25 3.59 -6.39 -6.34
CA GLN A 25 3.29 -7.24 -7.47
C GLN A 25 2.92 -8.65 -6.97
N SER A 26 1.81 -9.17 -7.44
CA SER A 26 1.31 -10.49 -7.04
C SER A 26 0.43 -11.10 -8.13
N GLU A 27 0.25 -12.42 -8.11
CA GLU A 27 -0.72 -13.09 -8.98
C GLU A 27 -2.17 -12.85 -8.53
N THR A 28 -2.39 -12.69 -7.22
CA THR A 28 -3.73 -12.46 -6.66
C THR A 28 -3.70 -11.39 -5.58
N LEU A 29 -4.86 -10.76 -5.37
CA LEU A 29 -5.11 -9.80 -4.29
C LEU A 29 -4.82 -10.42 -2.92
N PHE A 30 -5.27 -11.66 -2.71
CA PHE A 30 -5.06 -12.39 -1.46
C PHE A 30 -3.57 -12.55 -1.14
N LEU A 31 -2.77 -12.97 -2.12
CA LEU A 31 -1.33 -13.12 -1.95
C LEU A 31 -0.62 -11.77 -1.70
N ALA A 32 -1.11 -10.69 -2.31
CA ALA A 32 -0.58 -9.34 -2.08
C ALA A 32 -0.80 -8.91 -0.62
N ILE A 33 -2.02 -9.10 -0.10
CA ILE A 33 -2.37 -8.81 1.29
C ILE A 33 -1.53 -9.68 2.24
N HIS A 34 -1.50 -10.99 2.03
CA HIS A 34 -0.75 -11.90 2.89
C HIS A 34 0.73 -11.53 2.96
N THR A 35 1.34 -11.27 1.80
CA THR A 35 2.75 -10.84 1.71
C THR A 35 2.99 -9.53 2.44
N PHE A 36 2.08 -8.56 2.31
CA PHE A 36 2.17 -7.29 3.02
C PHE A 36 2.10 -7.49 4.54
N GLU A 37 1.10 -8.25 4.99
CA GLU A 37 0.84 -8.50 6.41
C GLU A 37 2.01 -9.25 7.06
N GLU A 38 2.56 -10.27 6.40
CA GLU A 38 3.73 -11.01 6.89
C GLU A 38 4.97 -10.13 7.02
N LYS A 39 5.26 -9.29 6.01
CA LYS A 39 6.44 -8.40 6.03
C LYS A 39 6.36 -7.32 7.10
N ASN A 40 5.14 -6.86 7.41
CA ASN A 40 4.93 -5.76 8.34
C ASN A 40 4.46 -6.21 9.73
N ARG A 41 4.30 -7.51 9.96
CA ARG A 41 3.87 -8.07 11.24
C ARG A 41 4.64 -7.46 12.41
N GLY A 42 3.91 -6.95 13.40
CA GLY A 42 4.49 -6.33 14.60
C GLY A 42 5.01 -4.90 14.42
N ARG A 43 4.89 -4.29 13.23
CA ARG A 43 5.36 -2.91 12.98
C ARG A 43 4.33 -1.82 13.27
N GLY A 44 3.14 -2.18 13.74
CA GLY A 44 2.10 -1.22 14.14
C GLY A 44 1.55 -0.40 12.96
N TYR A 45 0.87 -1.07 12.04
CA TYR A 45 0.12 -0.43 10.94
C TYR A 45 -1.36 -0.83 10.98
N ILE A 46 -2.17 -0.07 10.28
CA ILE A 46 -3.59 -0.37 10.04
C ILE A 46 -3.84 -0.29 8.54
N THR A 47 -4.10 -1.42 7.90
CA THR A 47 -4.52 -1.49 6.49
C THR A 47 -5.89 -0.83 6.34
N LEU A 48 -6.04 0.08 5.37
CA LEU A 48 -7.28 0.81 5.11
C LEU A 48 -8.01 0.25 3.88
N SER A 49 -7.29 0.08 2.78
CA SER A 49 -7.84 -0.40 1.52
C SER A 49 -6.78 -1.06 0.66
N VAL A 50 -7.23 -1.97 -0.21
CA VAL A 50 -6.37 -2.59 -1.21
C VAL A 50 -7.08 -2.57 -2.55
N ARG A 51 -6.38 -2.13 -3.59
CA ARG A 51 -6.90 -2.04 -4.96
C ARG A 51 -5.89 -2.56 -5.97
N GLU A 52 -6.39 -3.22 -7.01
CA GLU A 52 -5.58 -3.49 -8.21
C GLU A 52 -5.30 -2.17 -8.93
N VAL A 53 -4.08 -2.00 -9.42
CA VAL A 53 -3.67 -0.80 -10.19
C VAL A 53 -3.46 -1.24 -11.62
N ASP A 54 -4.27 -0.69 -12.53
CA ASP A 54 -4.09 -0.91 -13.96
C ASP A 54 -2.85 -0.16 -14.45
N LYS A 55 -2.10 -0.76 -15.39
CA LYS A 55 -0.88 -0.19 -16.00
C LYS A 55 -1.12 1.16 -16.72
N GLY A 56 -2.36 1.61 -16.87
CA GLY A 56 -2.70 2.93 -17.39
C GLY A 56 -2.71 4.06 -16.35
N SER A 57 -2.69 3.74 -15.04
CA SER A 57 -2.81 4.72 -13.96
C SER A 57 -1.46 5.20 -13.40
N GLU A 58 -0.34 4.58 -13.81
CA GLU A 58 1.01 4.97 -13.36
C GLU A 58 1.38 6.42 -13.74
N GLY A 59 0.71 6.99 -14.74
CA GLY A 59 0.92 8.39 -15.19
C GLY A 59 0.07 9.46 -14.49
N GLN A 60 -0.88 9.11 -13.63
CA GLN A 60 -1.90 10.07 -13.14
C GLN A 60 -1.75 10.50 -11.68
N TRP A 61 -0.79 9.93 -10.93
CA TRP A 61 -0.60 10.22 -9.50
C TRP A 61 0.37 11.39 -9.22
N ASN A 62 0.96 12.02 -10.24
CA ASN A 62 1.91 13.13 -10.08
C ASN A 62 1.30 14.55 -10.14
N GLU A 63 -0.02 14.70 -10.31
CA GLU A 63 -0.61 16.05 -10.55
C GLU A 63 -1.35 16.69 -9.37
N ASN A 64 -1.60 16.00 -8.25
CA ASN A 64 -2.43 16.55 -7.16
C ASN A 64 -1.70 16.78 -5.82
N VAL A 65 -0.40 17.04 -5.84
CA VAL A 65 0.32 17.60 -4.68
C VAL A 65 0.92 18.94 -5.08
N ARG A 66 0.11 20.00 -4.97
CA ARG A 66 0.55 21.40 -4.86
C ARG A 66 -0.06 22.01 -3.62
#